data_AF-A0AA88VPX0-F1
#
_entry.id   AF-A0AA88VPX0-F1
#
_cell.length_a   1.000
_cell.length_b   1.000
_cell.length_c   1.000
_cell.angle_alpha   90.00
_cell.angle_beta   90.00
_cell.angle_gamma   90.00
#
_symmetry.space_group_name_H-M   'P 1'
#
loop_
_entity.id
_entity.type
_entity.pdbx_description
1 polymer ?
#
loop_
_entity_poly.entity_id
_entity_poly.type
_entity_poly.pdbx_seq_one_letter_code
_entity_poly.pdbx_strand_id
1 'polypeptide(L)'
;MGVMSRRVLPACSNLCIFCPSMRARSRQPVKRYKKLLSDIFPRSQDAEPNDRKIGKLCEYASKNPLRIPKITEYLEQRFYKDLRNEHFGSVKVVLLVYRKLLSSCKQQM
;
A
#
# COMPACT_ATOMS: atom_id res chain seq x y z
N MET A 1 21.88 -23.64 -20.51
CA MET A 1 20.46 -23.23 -20.54
C MET A 1 20.10 -22.64 -19.18
N GLY A 2 20.23 -21.32 -19.01
CA GLY A 2 19.98 -20.66 -17.72
C GLY A 2 18.49 -20.70 -17.38
N VAL A 3 18.12 -21.42 -16.33
CA VAL A 3 16.75 -21.46 -15.82
C VAL A 3 16.42 -20.13 -15.15
N MET A 4 15.65 -19.29 -15.85
CA MET A 4 15.08 -18.07 -15.26
C MET A 4 14.03 -18.44 -14.21
N SER A 5 14.14 -17.82 -13.03
CA SER A 5 13.24 -18.09 -11.89
C SER A 5 11.77 -17.80 -12.25
N ARG A 6 10.86 -18.71 -11.89
CA ARG A 6 9.40 -18.56 -12.07
C ARG A 6 8.80 -17.34 -11.33
N ARG A 7 9.55 -16.66 -10.47
CA ARG A 7 9.14 -15.37 -9.88
C ARG A 7 9.18 -14.21 -10.88
N VAL A 8 9.90 -14.36 -11.99
CA VAL A 8 10.15 -13.32 -12.99
C VAL A 8 9.18 -13.44 -14.18
N LEU A 9 8.64 -14.62 -14.44
CA LEU A 9 7.72 -14.87 -15.54
C LEU A 9 6.27 -14.78 -15.07
N PRO A 10 5.37 -14.12 -15.84
CA PRO A 10 3.94 -14.22 -15.58
C PRO A 10 3.47 -15.68 -15.66
N ALA A 11 2.39 -16.02 -14.94
CA ALA A 11 1.76 -17.34 -15.00
C ALA A 11 1.29 -17.73 -16.41
N CYS A 12 1.15 -16.75 -17.29
CA CYS A 12 0.99 -16.92 -18.73
C CYS A 12 2.36 -17.26 -19.32
N SER A 13 2.60 -18.54 -19.62
CA SER A 13 3.84 -19.07 -20.22
C SER A 13 4.22 -18.47 -21.59
N ASN A 14 3.43 -17.53 -22.12
CA ASN A 14 3.73 -16.80 -23.34
C ASN A 14 4.57 -15.56 -23.03
N LEU A 15 5.76 -15.49 -23.63
CA LEU A 15 6.66 -14.33 -23.64
C LEU A 15 6.03 -13.19 -24.46
N CYS A 16 4.97 -12.57 -23.95
CA CYS A 16 4.39 -11.38 -24.55
C CYS A 16 5.23 -10.16 -24.15
N ILE A 17 5.90 -9.55 -25.14
CA ILE A 17 6.76 -8.37 -24.98
C ILE A 17 5.96 -7.17 -24.45
N PHE A 18 4.63 -7.17 -24.63
CA PHE A 18 3.70 -6.16 -24.10
C PHE A 18 2.98 -6.58 -22.81
N CYS A 19 3.35 -7.71 -22.18
CA CYS A 19 2.67 -8.17 -20.98
C CYS A 19 2.87 -7.17 -19.83
N PRO A 20 1.78 -6.64 -19.22
CA PRO A 20 1.89 -5.72 -18.09
C PRO A 20 2.71 -6.30 -16.92
N SER A 21 2.68 -7.62 -16.78
CA SER A 21 3.40 -8.40 -15.76
C SER A 21 4.90 -8.54 -16.03
N MET A 22 5.34 -8.38 -17.29
CA MET A 22 6.74 -8.40 -17.72
C MET A 22 7.39 -7.01 -17.71
N ARG A 23 6.59 -5.95 -17.48
CA ARG A 23 7.10 -4.57 -17.45
C ARG A 23 8.13 -4.44 -16.32
N ALA A 24 9.30 -3.87 -16.62
CA ALA A 24 10.36 -3.65 -15.64
C ALA A 24 9.80 -2.95 -14.38
N ARG A 25 9.68 -3.71 -13.28
CA ARG A 25 9.17 -3.23 -11.98
C ARG A 25 9.93 -2.02 -11.43
N SER A 26 11.13 -1.74 -11.94
CA SER A 26 11.96 -0.60 -11.54
C SER A 26 11.35 0.77 -11.88
N ARG A 27 10.47 0.87 -12.89
CA ARG A 27 9.80 2.13 -13.26
C ARG A 27 8.54 2.44 -12.44
N GLN A 28 8.11 1.53 -11.56
CA GLN A 28 6.97 1.81 -10.69
C GLN A 28 7.43 2.56 -9.43
N PRO A 29 6.71 3.59 -8.97
CA PRO A 29 7.08 4.40 -7.81
C PRO A 29 6.89 3.63 -6.48
N VAL A 30 7.69 2.59 -6.24
CA VAL A 30 7.68 1.76 -5.01
C VAL A 30 7.96 2.61 -3.78
N LYS A 31 8.78 3.66 -3.90
CA LYS A 31 9.15 4.53 -2.78
C LYS A 31 8.05 5.53 -2.39
N ARG A 32 7.08 5.81 -3.27
CA ARG A 32 6.11 6.89 -3.06
C ARG A 32 5.05 6.55 -2.01
N TYR A 33 4.45 5.37 -2.07
CA TYR A 33 3.44 4.97 -1.09
C TYR A 33 4.01 4.85 0.33
N LYS A 34 5.26 4.40 0.46
CA LYS A 34 5.97 4.34 1.75
C LYS A 34 6.14 5.73 2.37
N LYS A 35 6.45 6.75 1.57
CA LYS A 35 6.54 8.14 2.02
C LYS A 35 5.17 8.69 2.45
N LEU A 36 4.11 8.40 1.68
CA LEU A 36 2.75 8.80 2.06
C LEU A 36 2.32 8.17 3.39
N LEU A 37 2.65 6.90 3.60
CA LEU A 37 2.38 6.21 4.87
C LEU A 37 3.19 6.83 6.01
N SER A 38 4.48 7.11 5.84
CA SER A 38 5.28 7.74 6.90
C SER A 38 4.77 9.13 7.28
N ASP A 39 4.19 9.87 6.34
CA ASP A 39 3.66 11.20 6.60
C ASP A 39 2.32 11.16 7.37
N ILE A 40 1.54 10.08 7.23
CA ILE A 40 0.21 9.92 7.87
C ILE A 40 0.34 9.65 9.36
N PHE A 41 1.27 8.78 9.76
CA PHE A 41 1.39 8.39 11.16
C PHE A 41 2.27 9.39 11.92
N PRO A 42 1.72 10.10 12.92
CA PRO A 42 2.48 11.06 13.70
C PRO A 42 3.53 10.36 14.57
N ARG A 43 4.56 11.11 14.98
CA ARG A 43 5.58 10.64 15.94
C ARG A 43 5.09 10.66 17.39
N SER A 44 4.05 11.45 17.69
CA SER A 44 3.41 11.55 19.00
C SER A 44 2.01 10.92 18.96
N GLN A 45 1.57 10.32 20.08
CA GLN A 45 0.30 9.60 20.18
C GLN A 45 -0.92 10.52 20.22
N ASP A 46 -0.75 11.78 20.65
CA ASP A 46 -1.85 12.76 20.82
C ASP A 46 -2.12 13.62 19.58
N ALA A 47 -1.33 13.44 18.51
CA ALA A 47 -1.49 14.24 17.30
C ALA A 47 -2.70 13.74 16.49
N GLU A 48 -3.58 14.69 16.14
CA GLU A 48 -4.80 14.39 15.39
C GLU A 48 -4.47 13.83 13.98
N PRO A 49 -5.17 12.76 13.54
CA PRO A 49 -4.98 12.18 12.21
C PRO A 49 -5.21 13.23 11.11
N ASN A 50 -4.20 13.48 10.29
CA ASN A 50 -4.32 14.47 9.21
C ASN A 50 -5.05 13.89 8.00
N ASP A 51 -6.33 14.22 7.92
CA ASP A 51 -7.27 13.78 6.89
C ASP A 51 -6.80 14.09 5.45
N ARG A 52 -6.10 15.20 5.24
CA ARG A 52 -5.55 15.59 3.93
C ARG A 52 -4.47 14.62 3.46
N LYS A 53 -3.65 14.10 4.37
CA LYS A 53 -2.60 13.13 4.05
C LYS A 53 -3.18 11.76 3.73
N ILE A 54 -4.23 11.35 4.46
CA ILE A 54 -4.97 10.11 4.18
C ILE A 54 -5.62 10.20 2.79
N GLY A 55 -6.20 11.34 2.44
CA GLY A 55 -6.75 11.58 1.10
C GLY A 55 -5.73 11.38 -0.02
N LYS A 56 -4.50 11.89 0.14
CA LYS A 56 -3.41 11.68 -0.84
C LYS A 56 -3.03 10.22 -1.01
N LEU A 57 -3.05 9.42 0.06
CA LEU A 57 -2.81 7.98 -0.02
C LEU A 57 -3.95 7.28 -0.77
N CYS A 58 -5.20 7.64 -0.50
CA CYS A 58 -6.37 7.07 -1.18
C CYS A 58 -6.37 7.41 -2.68
N GLU A 59 -6.08 8.65 -3.05
CA GLU A 59 -5.96 9.08 -4.45
C GLU A 59 -4.80 8.35 -5.17
N TYR A 60 -3.70 8.12 -4.46
CA TYR A 60 -2.59 7.33 -5.00
C TYR A 60 -3.00 5.86 -5.21
N ALA A 61 -3.70 5.28 -4.24
CA ALA A 61 -4.16 3.89 -4.27
C ALA A 61 -5.16 3.64 -5.40
N SER A 62 -6.14 4.54 -5.59
CA SER A 62 -7.13 4.42 -6.67
C SER A 62 -6.49 4.46 -8.07
N LYS A 63 -5.45 5.29 -8.25
CA LYS A 63 -4.65 5.35 -9.49
C LYS A 63 -3.68 4.17 -9.66
N ASN A 64 -3.45 3.37 -8.62
CA ASN A 64 -2.45 2.29 -8.61
C ASN A 64 -2.99 1.03 -7.89
N PRO A 65 -4.00 0.34 -8.45
CA PRO A 65 -4.67 -0.80 -7.80
C PRO A 65 -3.70 -1.92 -7.38
N LEU A 66 -2.67 -2.19 -8.18
CA LEU A 66 -1.63 -3.18 -7.88
C LEU A 66 -0.83 -2.90 -6.58
N ARG A 67 -0.97 -1.71 -6.00
CA ARG A 67 -0.31 -1.31 -4.75
C ARG A 67 -1.19 -1.44 -3.53
N ILE A 68 -2.51 -1.57 -3.72
CA ILE A 68 -3.47 -1.73 -2.62
C ILE A 68 -3.07 -2.91 -1.71
N PRO A 69 -2.76 -4.12 -2.23
CA PRO A 69 -2.38 -5.25 -1.36
C PRO A 69 -1.14 -4.99 -0.49
N LYS A 70 -0.18 -4.20 -1.00
CA LYS A 70 1.03 -3.84 -0.25
C LYS A 70 0.79 -2.75 0.78
N ILE A 71 -0.18 -1.88 0.54
CA ILE A 71 -0.59 -0.85 1.49
C ILE A 71 -1.37 -1.50 2.62
N THR A 72 -2.32 -2.40 2.31
CA THR A 72 -3.10 -3.14 3.31
C THR A 72 -2.23 -4.05 4.16
N GLU A 73 -1.29 -4.81 3.57
CA GLU A 73 -0.34 -5.65 4.31
C GLU A 73 0.49 -4.82 5.33
N TYR A 74 0.95 -3.63 4.92
CA TYR A 74 1.67 -2.74 5.83
C TYR A 74 0.77 -2.23 6.97
N LEU A 75 -0.48 -1.86 6.66
CA LEU A 75 -1.44 -1.38 7.65
C LEU A 75 -1.82 -2.48 8.65
N GLU A 76 -2.00 -3.72 8.21
CA GLU A 76 -2.27 -4.89 9.06
C GLU A 76 -1.12 -5.16 10.02
N GLN A 77 0.11 -5.24 9.50
CA GLN A 77 1.31 -5.45 10.31
C GLN A 77 1.46 -4.35 11.37
N ARG A 78 1.20 -3.10 10.98
CA ARG A 78 1.26 -1.96 11.89
C ARG A 78 0.15 -1.98 12.93
N PHE A 79 -1.10 -2.25 12.53
CA PHE A 79 -2.23 -2.37 13.44
C PHE A 79 -1.96 -3.40 14.53
N TYR A 80 -1.46 -4.58 14.13
CA TYR A 80 -1.13 -5.63 15.09
C TYR A 80 -0.01 -5.22 16.05
N LYS A 81 1.06 -4.61 15.52
CA LYS A 81 2.17 -4.10 16.34
C LYS A 81 1.71 -3.01 17.30
N ASP A 82 0.91 -2.06 16.84
CA ASP A 82 0.48 -0.91 17.63
C ASP A 82 -0.58 -1.31 18.67
N LEU A 83 -1.44 -2.29 18.39
CA LEU A 83 -2.33 -2.89 19.39
C LEU A 83 -1.56 -3.58 20.51
N ARG A 84 -0.54 -4.39 20.17
CA ARG A 84 0.29 -5.08 21.17
C ARG A 84 1.07 -4.11 22.08
N ASN A 85 1.43 -2.94 21.56
CA ASN A 85 2.16 -1.91 22.31
C ASN A 85 1.23 -0.85 22.94
N GLU A 86 -0.08 -1.07 22.93
CA GLU A 86 -1.09 -0.14 23.48
C GLU A 86 -1.02 1.28 22.88
N HIS A 87 -0.53 1.41 21.64
CA HIS A 87 -0.43 2.67 20.91
C HIS A 87 -1.78 3.02 20.25
N PHE A 88 -2.81 3.25 21.07
CA PHE A 88 -4.19 3.42 20.59
C PHE A 88 -4.38 4.62 19.65
N GLY A 89 -3.59 5.68 19.78
CA GLY A 89 -3.59 6.80 18.84
C GLY A 89 -3.26 6.35 17.41
N SER A 90 -2.22 5.52 17.24
CA SER A 90 -1.83 4.98 15.93
C SER A 90 -2.89 4.00 15.39
N VAL A 91 -3.47 3.17 16.26
CA VAL A 91 -4.54 2.23 15.90
C VAL A 91 -5.75 2.97 15.34
N LYS A 92 -6.17 4.09 15.95
CA LYS A 92 -7.25 4.94 15.43
C LYS A 92 -6.91 5.49 14.04
N VAL A 93 -5.67 5.91 13.81
CA VAL A 93 -5.21 6.38 12.49
C VAL A 93 -5.33 5.26 11.45
N VAL A 94 -4.88 4.03 11.76
CA VAL A 94 -5.01 2.89 10.84
C VAL A 94 -6.47 2.66 10.46
N LEU A 95 -7.37 2.70 11.44
CA LEU A 95 -8.80 2.46 11.22
C LEU A 95 -9.44 3.53 10.33
N LEU A 96 -9.05 4.80 10.50
CA LEU A 96 -9.47 5.91 9.62
C LEU A 96 -8.95 5.74 8.19
N VAL A 97 -7.71 5.29 8.02
CA VAL A 97 -7.14 5.00 6.69
C VAL A 97 -7.93 3.89 6.01
N TYR A 98 -8.25 2.79 6.70
CA TYR A 98 -9.09 1.72 6.16
C TYR A 98 -10.47 2.21 5.73
N ARG A 99 -11.14 2.98 6.59
CA ARG A 99 -12.45 3.55 6.28
C ARG A 99 -12.41 4.39 5.00
N LYS A 100 -11.40 5.24 4.83
CA LYS A 100 -11.26 6.06 3.62
C LYS A 100 -10.88 5.23 2.41
N LEU A 101 -9.96 4.27 2.53
CA LEU A 101 -9.59 3.38 1.42
C LEU A 101 -10.81 2.61 0.89
N LEU A 102 -11.62 2.02 1.78
CA LEU A 102 -12.84 1.31 1.41
C LEU A 102 -13.85 2.25 0.72
N SER A 103 -13.93 3.51 1.13
CA SER A 103 -14.82 4.48 0.52
C SER A 103 -14.35 4.97 -0.86
N SER A 104 -13.04 5.14 -1.05
CA SER A 104 -12.43 5.75 -2.25
C SER A 104 -11.99 4.75 -3.30
N CYS A 105 -11.69 3.51 -2.92
CA CYS A 105 -11.15 2.46 -3.80
C CYS A 105 -12.16 1.31 -4.02
N LYS A 106 -13.47 1.57 -3.96
CA LYS A 106 -14.55 0.57 -4.02
C LYS A 106 -14.50 -0.40 -5.21
N GLN A 107 -13.93 0.02 -6.34
CA GLN A 107 -13.84 -0.80 -7.55
C GLN A 107 -12.55 -1.62 -7.62
N GLN A 108 -11.57 -1.29 -6.77
CA GLN A 108 -10.22 -1.84 -6.80
C GLN A 108 -9.89 -2.69 -5.56
N MET A 109 -10.75 -2.68 -4.54
CA MET A 109 -10.74 -3.55 -3.37
C MET A 109 -11.79 -4.64 -3.53
#